data_AF-A0AAV9NE14-F1
#
_entry.id   AF-A0AAV9NE14-F1
#
_cell.length_a   1.000
_cell.length_b   1.000
_cell.length_c   1.000
_cell.angle_alpha   90.00
_cell.angle_beta   90.00
_cell.angle_gamma   90.00
#
_symmetry.space_group_name_H-M   'P 1'
#
loop_
_entity.id
_entity.type
_entity.pdbx_description
1 polymer ?
#
loop_
_entity_poly.entity_id
_entity_poly.type
_entity_poly.pdbx_seq_one_letter_code
_entity_poly.pdbx_strand_id
1 'polypeptide(L)'
;MDDLYDSRAKYDQVELLAALQAYLLYTMMLFFHYHTKDEFVNTDFMVKLQDLAGDVVGKGTVCLTDTTLSPQAWESWIMASATQRTLFVLSLFDNLVNFTVGSPSFIATELAELLAPASKRLWSASTREIWKKAYDQYRREWSLGGQFLISELWVADGQRDVEGRKRIERWLSGVDEFGMMIYSVTSHTYG
;
A
#
# COMPACT_ATOMS: atom_id res chain seq x y z
N MET A 1 12.83 -5.46 18.48
CA MET A 1 12.61 -5.50 17.02
C MET A 1 13.32 -6.69 16.39
N ASP A 2 14.54 -7.02 16.81
CA ASP A 2 15.27 -8.17 16.25
C ASP A 2 14.56 -9.52 16.47
N ASP A 3 14.05 -9.79 17.67
CA ASP A 3 13.28 -11.03 17.94
C ASP A 3 12.08 -11.22 16.99
N LEU A 4 11.43 -10.11 16.60
CA LEU A 4 10.30 -10.10 15.68
C LEU A 4 10.75 -10.49 14.26
N TYR A 5 11.91 -9.98 13.83
CA TYR A 5 12.51 -10.26 12.52
C TYR A 5 13.12 -11.66 12.44
N ASP A 6 13.79 -12.13 13.49
CA ASP A 6 14.46 -13.43 13.52
C ASP A 6 13.46 -14.60 13.53
N SER A 7 12.26 -14.36 14.08
CA SER A 7 11.19 -15.34 14.12
C SER A 7 10.37 -15.42 12.82
N ARG A 8 10.64 -14.56 11.81
CA ARG A 8 9.81 -14.40 10.60
C ARG A 8 9.61 -15.67 9.77
N ALA A 9 10.61 -16.57 9.79
CA ALA A 9 10.54 -17.84 9.07
C ALA A 9 9.41 -18.74 9.58
N LYS A 10 9.00 -18.58 10.84
CA LYS A 10 7.95 -19.38 11.50
C LYS A 10 6.54 -18.82 11.30
N TYR A 11 6.43 -17.56 10.88
CA TYR A 11 5.13 -16.88 10.78
C TYR A 11 4.29 -17.41 9.63
N ASP A 12 2.98 -17.51 9.87
CA ASP A 12 2.00 -17.63 8.81
C ASP A 12 1.84 -16.30 8.04
N GLN A 13 0.95 -16.27 7.05
CA GLN A 13 0.77 -15.08 6.20
C GLN A 13 0.24 -13.87 6.98
N VAL A 14 -0.62 -14.09 7.98
CA VAL A 14 -1.24 -13.03 8.79
C VAL A 14 -0.23 -12.50 9.79
N GLU A 15 0.45 -13.40 10.48
CA GLU A 15 1.51 -13.09 11.44
C GLU A 15 2.66 -12.33 10.78
N LEU A 16 3.03 -12.71 9.55
CA LEU A 16 4.10 -12.04 8.82
C LEU A 16 3.71 -10.62 8.40
N LEU A 17 2.48 -10.41 7.92
CA LEU A 17 1.98 -9.07 7.62
C LEU A 17 1.90 -8.21 8.89
N ALA A 18 1.43 -8.77 10.00
CA ALA A 18 1.39 -8.09 11.30
C ALA A 18 2.81 -7.74 11.78
N ALA A 19 3.77 -8.63 11.60
CA ALA A 19 5.17 -8.38 11.92
C ALA A 19 5.76 -7.24 11.07
N LEU A 20 5.52 -7.23 9.76
CA LEU A 20 5.92 -6.13 8.88
C LEU A 20 5.31 -4.80 9.32
N GLN A 21 4.01 -4.77 9.62
CA GLN A 21 3.30 -3.57 10.06
C GLN A 21 3.84 -3.04 11.39
N ALA A 22 4.06 -3.92 12.36
CA ALA A 22 4.63 -3.55 13.66
C ALA A 22 6.07 -3.04 13.50
N TYR A 23 6.91 -3.73 12.73
CA TYR A 23 8.30 -3.34 12.49
C TYR A 23 8.38 -1.97 11.80
N LEU A 24 7.53 -1.73 10.80
CA LEU A 24 7.44 -0.43 10.11
C LEU A 24 7.07 0.69 11.08
N LEU A 25 6.04 0.47 11.91
CA LEU A 25 5.61 1.46 12.89
C LEU A 25 6.71 1.77 13.92
N TYR A 26 7.40 0.75 14.45
CA TYR A 26 8.52 0.96 15.36
C TYR A 26 9.67 1.71 14.69
N THR A 27 10.00 1.37 13.44
CA THR A 27 11.06 2.04 12.68
C THR A 27 10.71 3.51 12.43
N MET A 28 9.46 3.81 12.05
CA MET A 28 8.97 5.18 11.91
C MET A 28 9.04 5.95 13.23
N MET A 29 8.61 5.35 14.34
CA MET A 29 8.70 5.97 15.67
C MET A 29 10.13 6.33 16.04
N LEU A 30 11.08 5.41 15.83
CA LEU A 30 12.50 5.68 16.07
C LEU A 30 13.02 6.81 15.17
N PHE A 31 12.71 6.74 13.87
CA PHE A 31 13.15 7.74 12.91
C PHE A 31 12.66 9.16 13.28
N PHE A 32 11.38 9.32 13.63
CA PHE A 32 10.84 10.62 14.01
C PHE A 32 11.26 11.08 15.41
N HIS A 33 11.58 10.15 16.32
CA HIS A 33 12.01 10.49 17.68
C HIS A 33 13.48 10.91 17.75
N TYR A 34 14.37 10.21 17.06
CA TYR A 34 15.83 10.40 17.15
C TYR A 34 16.38 11.31 16.03
N HIS A 35 15.66 12.40 15.72
CA HIS A 35 15.90 13.32 14.59
C HIS A 35 17.26 14.08 14.59
N THR A 36 18.23 13.65 15.41
CA THR A 36 19.58 14.22 15.53
C THR A 36 20.57 13.59 14.55
N LYS A 37 21.33 14.45 13.87
CA LYS A 37 22.20 14.20 12.71
C LYS A 37 23.36 13.20 12.90
N ASP A 38 23.55 12.65 14.10
CA ASP A 38 24.68 11.76 14.36
C ASP A 38 24.19 10.32 14.52
N GLU A 39 24.59 9.52 13.52
CA GLU A 39 24.64 8.06 13.49
C GLU A 39 23.37 7.33 13.98
N PHE A 40 22.28 7.43 13.21
CA PHE A 40 21.23 6.42 13.34
C PHE A 40 21.45 5.27 12.36
N VAL A 41 21.37 4.07 12.95
CA VAL A 41 21.28 2.69 12.45
C VAL A 41 20.15 2.56 11.41
N ASN A 42 20.12 3.41 10.38
CA ASN A 42 18.98 3.52 9.47
C ASN A 42 19.02 2.37 8.43
N THR A 43 20.21 2.01 7.95
CA THR A 43 20.37 1.00 6.90
C THR A 43 19.94 -0.39 7.36
N ASP A 44 20.28 -0.84 8.57
CA ASP A 44 19.92 -2.18 9.06
C ASP A 44 18.39 -2.34 9.23
N PHE A 45 17.72 -1.34 9.81
CA PHE A 45 16.26 -1.37 9.95
C PHE A 45 15.55 -1.35 8.59
N MET A 46 16.05 -0.55 7.64
CA MET A 46 15.50 -0.49 6.29
C MET A 46 15.72 -1.78 5.50
N VAL A 47 16.89 -2.42 5.60
CA VAL A 47 17.16 -3.73 5.00
C VAL A 47 16.20 -4.78 5.55
N LYS A 48 16.05 -4.85 6.88
CA LYS A 48 15.11 -5.79 7.52
C LYS A 48 13.65 -5.54 7.11
N LEU A 49 13.25 -4.28 6.90
CA LEU A 49 11.93 -3.95 6.38
C LEU A 49 11.71 -4.44 4.95
N GLN A 50 12.69 -4.24 4.07
CA GLN A 50 12.63 -4.71 2.68
C GLN A 50 12.59 -6.24 2.61
N ASP A 51 13.38 -6.92 3.44
CA ASP A 51 13.35 -8.39 3.58
C ASP A 51 11.97 -8.89 4.03
N LEU A 52 11.39 -8.28 5.07
CA LEU A 52 10.05 -8.63 5.54
C LEU A 52 8.97 -8.39 4.48
N ALA A 53 9.08 -7.29 3.74
CA ALA A 53 8.18 -7.00 2.62
C ALA A 53 8.31 -8.06 1.51
N GLY A 54 9.54 -8.46 1.18
CA GLY A 54 9.83 -9.56 0.27
C GLY A 54 9.20 -10.87 0.73
N ASP A 55 9.33 -11.22 2.00
CA ASP A 55 8.71 -12.43 2.57
C ASP A 55 7.16 -12.36 2.51
N VAL A 56 6.56 -11.20 2.78
CA VAL A 56 5.10 -11.00 2.71
C VAL A 56 4.59 -11.17 1.28
N VAL A 57 5.27 -10.57 0.30
CA VAL A 57 4.92 -10.69 -1.13
C VAL A 57 5.19 -12.09 -1.64
N GLY A 58 6.26 -12.74 -1.19
CA GLY A 58 6.62 -14.11 -1.57
C GLY A 58 5.64 -15.17 -1.01
N LYS A 59 5.15 -14.99 0.22
CA LYS A 59 4.13 -15.89 0.81
C LYS A 59 2.71 -15.56 0.36
N GLY A 60 2.43 -14.30 0.03
CA GLY A 60 1.11 -13.85 -0.40
C GLY A 60 1.00 -13.86 -1.92
N THR A 61 0.27 -14.80 -2.51
CA THR A 61 -0.16 -14.66 -3.90
C THR A 61 -1.07 -13.43 -4.02
N VAL A 62 -0.49 -12.30 -4.47
CA VAL A 62 -1.22 -11.09 -4.87
C VAL A 62 -1.93 -11.38 -6.18
N CYS A 63 -2.91 -12.29 -6.15
CA CYS A 63 -3.72 -12.64 -7.30
C CYS A 63 -5.18 -12.37 -6.94
N LEU A 64 -5.57 -11.10 -7.07
CA LEU A 64 -6.94 -10.62 -6.86
C LEU A 64 -7.87 -10.92 -8.04
N THR A 65 -7.41 -11.67 -9.05
CA THR A 65 -8.07 -11.68 -10.37
C THR A 65 -9.29 -12.59 -10.48
N ASP A 66 -9.64 -13.43 -9.50
CA ASP A 66 -10.87 -14.24 -9.63
C ASP A 66 -11.53 -14.74 -8.33
N THR A 67 -11.48 -13.95 -7.25
CA THR A 67 -11.91 -14.41 -5.92
C THR A 67 -13.41 -14.40 -5.65
N THR A 68 -14.26 -13.79 -6.49
CA THR A 68 -15.68 -13.54 -6.13
C THR A 68 -16.56 -14.77 -5.88
N LEU A 69 -16.10 -15.96 -6.29
CA LEU A 69 -16.78 -17.24 -6.10
C LEU A 69 -16.20 -18.08 -4.94
N SER A 70 -15.12 -17.61 -4.29
CA SER A 70 -14.50 -18.32 -3.18
C SER A 70 -15.20 -18.02 -1.84
N PRO A 71 -15.41 -19.02 -0.97
CA PRO A 71 -15.84 -18.81 0.41
C PRO A 71 -14.88 -17.97 1.26
N GLN A 72 -13.64 -17.73 0.79
CA GLN A 72 -12.60 -16.97 1.48
C GLN A 72 -12.26 -15.64 0.76
N ALA A 73 -13.08 -15.23 -0.20
CA ALA A 73 -12.83 -14.05 -1.03
C ALA A 73 -12.58 -12.79 -0.21
N TRP A 74 -13.32 -12.62 0.88
CA TRP A 74 -13.25 -11.44 1.71
C TRP A 74 -11.97 -11.41 2.54
N GLU A 75 -11.61 -12.53 3.17
CA GLU A 75 -10.38 -12.67 3.96
C GLU A 75 -9.14 -12.47 3.09
N SER A 76 -9.10 -13.11 1.92
CA SER A 76 -8.01 -12.92 0.96
C SER A 76 -7.96 -11.48 0.46
N TRP A 77 -9.11 -10.83 0.24
CA TRP A 77 -9.15 -9.43 -0.17
C TRP A 77 -8.68 -8.47 0.94
N ILE A 78 -9.04 -8.72 2.20
CA ILE A 78 -8.56 -7.94 3.35
C ILE A 78 -7.04 -8.06 3.42
N MET A 79 -6.51 -9.29 3.34
CA MET A 79 -5.08 -9.54 3.38
C MET A 79 -4.35 -8.81 2.25
N ALA A 80 -4.83 -8.94 1.00
CA ALA A 80 -4.22 -8.24 -0.13
C ALA A 80 -4.28 -6.72 0.03
N SER A 81 -5.43 -6.17 0.46
CA SER A 81 -5.61 -4.73 0.66
C SER A 81 -4.74 -4.20 1.79
N ALA A 82 -4.58 -4.96 2.87
CA ALA A 82 -3.72 -4.61 3.99
C ALA A 82 -2.24 -4.65 3.60
N THR A 83 -1.79 -5.70 2.90
CA THR A 83 -0.43 -5.80 2.34
C THR A 83 -0.14 -4.61 1.43
N GLN A 84 -1.02 -4.32 0.47
CA GLN A 84 -0.87 -3.22 -0.47
C GLN A 84 -0.74 -1.87 0.24
N ARG A 85 -1.61 -1.58 1.23
CA ARG A 85 -1.52 -0.35 2.04
C ARG A 85 -0.20 -0.29 2.81
N THR A 86 0.26 -1.40 3.39
CA THR A 86 1.55 -1.46 4.09
C THR A 86 2.73 -1.21 3.15
N LEU A 87 2.74 -1.78 1.95
CA LEU A 87 3.77 -1.55 0.94
C LEU A 87 3.83 -0.09 0.49
N PHE A 88 2.67 0.57 0.33
CA PHE A 88 2.65 2.01 0.03
C PHE A 88 3.27 2.84 1.15
N VAL A 89 2.96 2.56 2.41
CA VAL A 89 3.58 3.29 3.54
C VAL A 89 5.08 3.03 3.59
N LEU A 90 5.51 1.78 3.41
CA LEU A 90 6.93 1.42 3.38
C LEU A 90 7.68 2.19 2.28
N SER A 91 7.13 2.24 1.07
CA SER A 91 7.71 2.99 -0.04
C SER A 91 7.82 4.50 0.22
N LEU A 92 6.76 5.11 0.78
CA LEU A 92 6.81 6.52 1.14
C LEU A 92 7.83 6.80 2.26
N PHE A 93 7.95 5.88 3.21
CA PHE A 93 8.91 5.99 4.29
C PHE A 93 10.35 5.82 3.80
N ASP A 94 10.61 4.88 2.89
CA ASP A 94 11.91 4.70 2.23
C ASP A 94 12.34 5.98 1.49
N ASN A 95 11.43 6.59 0.74
CA ASN A 95 11.66 7.87 0.09
C ASN A 95 11.99 9.01 1.07
N LEU A 96 11.31 9.06 2.21
CA LEU A 96 11.58 10.03 3.26
C LEU A 96 12.98 9.83 3.86
N VAL A 97 13.34 8.58 4.17
CA VAL A 97 14.68 8.23 4.67
C VAL A 97 15.75 8.65 3.66
N ASN A 98 15.60 8.28 2.39
CA ASN A 98 16.53 8.62 1.32
C ASN A 98 16.70 10.15 1.18
N PHE A 99 15.60 10.91 1.25
CA PHE A 99 15.65 12.37 1.22
C PHE A 99 16.47 12.95 2.38
N THR A 100 16.35 12.41 3.61
CA THR A 100 17.10 12.92 4.77
C THR A 100 18.61 12.71 4.69
N VAL A 101 19.06 11.69 3.95
CA VAL A 101 20.49 11.40 3.73
C VAL A 101 21.03 12.01 2.43
N GLY A 102 20.24 12.83 1.74
CA GLY A 102 20.62 13.47 0.49
C GLY A 102 20.65 12.53 -0.72
N SER A 103 20.04 11.35 -0.61
CA SER A 103 19.85 10.44 -1.74
C SER A 103 18.58 10.81 -2.51
N PRO A 104 18.56 10.61 -3.84
CA PRO A 104 17.36 10.86 -4.64
C PRO A 104 16.22 9.95 -4.18
N SER A 105 15.01 10.50 -4.08
CA SER A 105 13.78 9.73 -3.95
C SER A 105 13.41 9.12 -5.30
N PHE A 106 12.90 7.90 -5.28
CA PHE A 106 12.51 7.18 -6.50
C PHE A 106 11.00 6.96 -6.52
N ILE A 107 10.43 7.01 -7.72
CA ILE A 107 9.08 6.50 -7.93
C ILE A 107 9.17 4.99 -7.68
N ALA A 108 8.31 4.47 -6.81
CA ALA A 108 8.23 3.05 -6.53
C ALA A 108 7.58 2.32 -7.71
N THR A 109 8.28 2.27 -8.84
CA THR A 109 7.83 1.68 -10.10
C THR A 109 7.49 0.20 -9.96
N GLU A 110 8.08 -0.49 -8.98
CA GLU A 110 7.73 -1.85 -8.58
C GLU A 110 6.27 -1.98 -8.10
N LEU A 111 5.65 -0.88 -7.67
CA LEU A 111 4.26 -0.84 -7.25
C LEU A 111 3.30 -0.42 -8.38
N ALA A 112 3.80 -0.13 -9.59
CA ALA A 112 3.01 0.49 -10.67
C ALA A 112 1.77 -0.31 -11.07
N GLU A 113 1.88 -1.64 -11.03
CA GLU A 113 0.83 -2.57 -11.40
C GLU A 113 -0.12 -2.89 -10.25
N LEU A 114 0.14 -2.37 -9.05
CA LEU A 114 -0.77 -2.52 -7.93
C LEU A 114 -2.00 -1.64 -8.15
N LEU A 115 -3.12 -2.14 -7.64
CA LEU A 115 -4.33 -1.33 -7.52
C LEU A 115 -4.02 -0.08 -6.68
N ALA A 116 -4.79 0.97 -6.86
CA ALA A 116 -4.84 2.04 -5.86
C ALA A 116 -5.59 1.57 -4.61
N PRO A 117 -5.44 2.25 -3.46
CA PRO A 117 -6.22 1.95 -2.27
C PRO A 117 -7.72 1.87 -2.56
N ALA A 118 -8.37 0.83 -2.07
CA ALA A 118 -9.80 0.62 -2.24
C ALA A 118 -10.62 1.72 -1.54
N SER A 119 -11.88 1.88 -1.97
CA SER A 119 -12.80 2.86 -1.41
C SER A 119 -13.06 2.64 0.08
N LYS A 120 -13.41 3.70 0.81
CA LYS A 120 -13.80 3.64 2.22
C LYS A 120 -14.93 2.65 2.47
N ARG A 121 -15.89 2.56 1.54
CA ARG A 121 -17.02 1.62 1.63
C ARG A 121 -16.58 0.16 1.62
N LEU A 122 -15.53 -0.17 0.85
CA LEU A 122 -14.96 -1.52 0.81
C LEU A 122 -14.10 -1.80 2.04
N TRP A 123 -13.22 -0.85 2.39
CA TRP A 123 -12.28 -1.02 3.50
C TRP A 123 -12.96 -1.08 4.87
N SER A 124 -13.99 -0.24 5.09
CA SER A 124 -14.72 -0.18 6.36
C SER A 124 -15.90 -1.16 6.45
N ALA A 125 -16.04 -2.10 5.51
CA ALA A 125 -17.09 -3.10 5.57
C ALA A 125 -16.87 -4.03 6.76
N SER A 126 -17.79 -4.02 7.74
CA SER A 126 -17.66 -4.78 8.98
C SER A 126 -18.07 -6.25 8.85
N THR A 127 -18.75 -6.62 7.77
CA THR A 127 -19.21 -7.98 7.51
C THR A 127 -18.98 -8.36 6.05
N ARG A 128 -18.87 -9.66 5.81
CA ARG A 128 -18.71 -10.23 4.47
C ARG A 128 -19.85 -9.84 3.53
N GLU A 129 -21.07 -9.77 4.03
CA GLU A 129 -22.27 -9.43 3.24
C GLU A 129 -22.25 -7.97 2.80
N ILE A 130 -21.85 -7.06 3.70
CA ILE A 130 -21.67 -5.64 3.38
C ILE A 130 -20.55 -5.48 2.35
N TRP A 131 -19.42 -6.15 2.57
CA TRP A 131 -18.29 -6.12 1.65
C TRP A 131 -18.69 -6.63 0.27
N LYS A 132 -19.36 -7.78 0.17
CA LYS A 132 -19.78 -8.38 -1.10
C LYS A 132 -20.67 -7.43 -1.91
N LYS A 133 -21.66 -6.81 -1.26
CA LYS A 133 -22.54 -5.81 -1.92
C LYS A 133 -21.74 -4.62 -2.46
N ALA A 134 -20.81 -4.09 -1.66
CA ALA A 134 -19.95 -2.97 -2.06
C ALA A 134 -18.98 -3.38 -3.19
N TYR A 135 -18.46 -4.60 -3.14
CA TYR A 135 -17.54 -5.14 -4.15
C TYR A 135 -18.24 -5.40 -5.48
N ASP A 136 -19.45 -5.94 -5.46
CA ASP A 136 -20.27 -6.11 -6.66
C ASP A 136 -20.63 -4.75 -7.30
N GLN A 137 -20.88 -3.72 -6.49
CA GLN A 137 -21.06 -2.35 -6.96
C GLN A 137 -19.77 -1.80 -7.59
N TYR A 138 -18.64 -1.91 -6.90
CA TYR A 138 -17.32 -1.50 -7.42
C TYR A 138 -17.01 -2.16 -8.77
N ARG A 139 -17.22 -3.47 -8.90
CA ARG A 139 -17.01 -4.18 -10.17
C ARG A 139 -17.83 -3.63 -11.32
N ARG A 140 -19.10 -3.27 -11.07
CA ARG A 140 -19.96 -2.64 -12.09
C ARG A 140 -19.42 -1.27 -12.49
N GLU A 141 -19.03 -0.46 -11.52
CA GLU A 141 -18.50 0.90 -11.74
C GLU A 141 -17.18 0.92 -12.53
N TRP A 142 -16.32 -0.08 -12.34
CA TRP A 142 -14.99 -0.16 -12.98
C TRP A 142 -14.92 -1.16 -14.16
N SER A 143 -16.06 -1.70 -14.60
CA SER A 143 -16.14 -2.75 -15.63
C SER A 143 -15.61 -2.34 -17.01
N LEU A 144 -15.80 -1.09 -17.42
CA LEU A 144 -15.51 -0.61 -18.78
C LEU A 144 -14.10 -0.03 -18.96
N GLY A 145 -13.32 0.12 -17.89
CA GLY A 145 -11.98 0.72 -17.96
C GLY A 145 -10.93 0.01 -17.11
N GLY A 146 -11.24 -1.18 -16.60
CA GLY A 146 -10.37 -1.89 -15.66
C GLY A 146 -10.30 -1.23 -14.28
N GLN A 147 -9.75 -1.97 -13.33
CA GLN A 147 -9.53 -1.49 -11.96
C GLN A 147 -8.55 -0.30 -11.96
N PHE A 148 -8.66 0.58 -10.97
CA PHE A 148 -7.82 1.77 -10.88
C PHE A 148 -6.45 1.42 -10.32
N LEU A 149 -5.38 1.70 -11.08
CA LEU A 149 -4.00 1.42 -10.68
C LEU A 149 -3.37 2.62 -9.97
N ILE A 150 -2.40 2.37 -9.09
CA ILE A 150 -1.68 3.45 -8.41
C ILE A 150 -0.85 4.29 -9.39
N SER A 151 -0.34 3.68 -10.46
CA SER A 151 0.43 4.36 -11.50
C SER A 151 -0.35 5.44 -12.24
N GLU A 152 -1.68 5.36 -12.26
CA GLU A 152 -2.54 6.41 -12.82
C GLU A 152 -2.38 7.74 -12.07
N LEU A 153 -1.98 7.72 -10.78
CA LEU A 153 -1.72 8.91 -9.97
C LEU A 153 -0.40 9.60 -10.31
N TRP A 154 0.56 8.92 -10.94
CA TRP A 154 1.91 9.46 -11.17
C TRP A 154 2.01 10.28 -12.46
N VAL A 155 0.97 10.27 -13.29
CA VAL A 155 0.93 11.09 -14.51
C VAL A 155 0.71 12.54 -14.12
N ALA A 156 1.64 13.43 -14.51
CA ALA A 156 1.52 14.86 -14.27
C ALA A 156 0.22 15.43 -14.86
N ASP A 157 -0.41 16.36 -14.15
CA ASP A 157 -1.76 16.86 -14.49
C ASP A 157 -1.85 17.46 -15.90
N GLY A 158 -0.76 18.07 -16.39
CA GLY A 158 -0.68 18.63 -17.74
C GLY A 158 -0.59 17.60 -18.88
N GLN A 159 -0.26 16.34 -18.56
CA GLN A 159 -0.14 15.24 -19.53
C GLN A 159 -1.37 14.31 -19.52
N ARG A 160 -2.31 14.52 -18.60
CA ARG A 160 -3.48 13.66 -18.42
C ARG A 160 -4.60 14.03 -19.40
N ASP A 161 -5.14 13.02 -20.07
CA ASP A 161 -6.30 13.19 -20.94
C ASP A 161 -7.59 13.43 -20.13
N VAL A 162 -8.71 13.63 -20.84
CA VAL A 162 -10.02 13.86 -20.20
C VAL A 162 -10.50 12.63 -19.44
N GLU A 163 -10.25 11.43 -19.96
CA GLU A 163 -10.73 10.19 -19.35
C GLU A 163 -9.92 9.81 -18.12
N GLY A 164 -8.60 9.98 -18.13
CA GLY A 164 -7.74 9.81 -16.95
C GLY A 164 -8.16 10.73 -15.81
N ARG A 165 -8.47 12.01 -16.09
CA ARG A 165 -8.97 12.93 -15.04
C ARG A 165 -10.28 12.46 -14.43
N LYS A 166 -11.24 12.02 -15.25
CA LYS A 166 -12.50 11.46 -14.75
C LYS A 166 -12.30 10.20 -13.91
N ARG A 167 -11.33 9.35 -14.26
CA ARG A 167 -10.99 8.14 -13.48
C ARG A 167 -10.44 8.51 -12.10
N ILE A 168 -9.53 9.49 -12.04
CA ILE A 168 -8.99 10.03 -10.78
C ILE A 168 -10.13 10.59 -9.93
N GLU A 169 -10.98 11.46 -10.49
CA GLU A 169 -12.11 12.06 -9.79
C GLU A 169 -13.09 10.99 -9.26
N ARG A 170 -13.37 9.96 -10.07
CA ARG A 170 -14.19 8.83 -9.64
C ARG A 170 -13.55 8.07 -8.49
N TRP A 171 -12.26 7.77 -8.56
CA TRP A 171 -11.56 7.12 -7.45
C TRP A 171 -11.60 7.99 -6.19
N LEU A 172 -11.22 9.28 -6.30
CA LEU A 172 -11.23 10.26 -5.21
C LEU A 172 -12.61 10.42 -4.55
N SER A 173 -13.70 10.28 -5.30
CA SER A 173 -15.06 10.38 -4.74
C SER A 173 -15.36 9.33 -3.67
N GLY A 174 -14.60 8.22 -3.62
CA GLY A 174 -14.84 7.09 -2.73
C GLY A 174 -13.68 6.72 -1.81
N VAL A 175 -12.52 7.37 -1.90
CA VAL A 175 -11.35 7.02 -1.07
C VAL A 175 -11.58 7.32 0.42
N ASP A 176 -10.82 6.63 1.26
CA ASP A 176 -10.70 6.95 2.68
C ASP A 176 -9.55 7.94 2.93
N GLU A 177 -9.32 8.23 4.21
CA GLU A 177 -8.27 9.13 4.67
C GLU A 177 -6.88 8.65 4.24
N PHE A 178 -6.66 7.33 4.15
CA PHE A 178 -5.43 6.76 3.62
C PHE A 178 -5.25 7.05 2.13
N GLY A 179 -6.28 6.80 1.31
CA GLY A 179 -6.23 7.12 -0.12
C GLY A 179 -6.03 8.61 -0.40
N MET A 180 -6.65 9.49 0.39
CA MET A 180 -6.41 10.94 0.31
C MET A 180 -4.97 11.32 0.64
N MET A 181 -4.37 10.70 1.66
CA MET A 181 -2.95 10.88 1.98
C MET A 181 -2.06 10.46 0.80
N ILE A 182 -2.28 9.26 0.24
CA ILE A 182 -1.53 8.80 -0.94
C ILE A 182 -1.67 9.79 -2.10
N TYR A 183 -2.88 10.22 -2.43
CA TYR A 183 -3.11 11.20 -3.49
C TYR A 183 -2.32 12.48 -3.25
N SER A 184 -2.41 13.04 -2.04
CA SER A 184 -1.73 14.29 -1.68
C SER A 184 -0.21 14.18 -1.80
N VAL A 185 0.39 13.04 -1.43
CA VAL A 185 1.83 12.84 -1.58
C VAL A 185 2.17 12.73 -3.06
N THR A 186 1.47 11.85 -3.78
CA THR A 186 1.74 11.59 -5.21
C THR A 186 1.60 12.83 -6.09
N SER A 187 0.63 13.70 -5.80
CA SER A 187 0.41 14.94 -6.58
C SER A 187 1.49 15.99 -6.37
N HIS A 188 2.20 15.97 -5.23
CA HIS A 188 3.30 16.89 -4.95
C HIS A 188 4.68 16.32 -5.28
N THR A 189 4.82 14.99 -5.31
CA THR A 189 6.08 14.31 -5.66
C THR A 189 6.21 14.02 -7.15
N TYR A 190 5.09 13.85 -7.86
CA TYR A 190 5.08 13.40 -9.27
C TYR A 190 4.31 14.35 -10.21
N GLY A 191 3.67 15.39 -9.66
CA GLY A 191 2.91 16.41 -10.39
C GLY A 191 3.72 17.62 -10.84
#